data_AF-V4U5F0-F1
#
_entry.id   AF-V4U5F0-F1
#
_cell.length_a   1.000
_cell.length_b   1.000
_cell.length_c   1.000
_cell.angle_alpha   90.00
_cell.angle_beta   90.00
_cell.angle_gamma   90.00
#
_symmetry.space_group_name_H-M   'P 1'
#
loop_
_entity.id
_entity.type
_entity.pdbx_description
1 polymer ?
#
loop_
_entity_poly.entity_id
_entity_poly.type
_entity_poly.pdbx_seq_one_letter_code
_entity_poly.pdbx_strand_id
1 'polypeptide(L)'
;MAAEPLFVGGTGTTSSASWQACTSKNRSKSQAQLLCFTIGASHSTDKKNKVYKQLGLFSLKKKIEDAVLRAESLATTALELEEATRIKQEAMVRNYNLWDDPTKSNEVLVKLADSLKVVNALKDLRYKAEEAKLISQLAEMEAIDYGLFKRAYRASLDVSKLLDQYEMSKLLRGPNDVEGASVTIKAGSNGICPEIWAEQLLNMYVRWADKEGYRGRVVDKCCCKNGGVKSATIEFEFEYAFGYLSGETGAHCLINFPNGSFPHEATLACVDVVPLFLETSPDLQISDEDLLFSSPSLPGERQSIAKPAACIQHIPTGIAVQSSGA
;
A
#
# COMPACT_ATOMS: atom_id res chain seq x y z
N MET A 1 -54.46 0.36 17.46
CA MET A 1 -54.95 1.50 18.24
C MET A 1 -54.16 2.72 17.81
N ALA A 2 -54.82 3.61 17.08
CA ALA A 2 -54.28 4.86 16.54
C ALA A 2 -54.39 5.98 17.58
N ALA A 3 -53.49 6.97 17.51
CA ALA A 3 -53.85 8.39 17.48
C ALA A 3 -52.58 9.28 17.38
N GLU A 4 -52.46 9.92 16.22
CA GLU A 4 -51.89 11.26 15.99
C GLU A 4 -53.12 12.19 15.75
N PRO A 5 -53.03 13.50 15.38
CA PRO A 5 -52.02 14.57 15.51
C PRO A 5 -52.66 15.98 15.79
N LEU A 6 -51.98 17.07 15.36
CA LEU A 6 -52.40 18.47 15.04
C LEU A 6 -51.95 19.55 16.07
N PHE A 7 -51.50 20.79 15.77
CA PHE A 7 -51.26 21.61 14.55
C PHE A 7 -50.42 22.87 15.00
N VAL A 8 -49.37 23.28 14.26
CA VAL A 8 -49.23 24.51 13.41
C VAL A 8 -49.12 25.90 14.08
N GLY A 9 -48.01 26.61 13.77
CA GLY A 9 -48.05 27.90 13.05
C GLY A 9 -47.54 29.20 13.72
N GLY A 10 -46.57 29.90 13.08
CA GLY A 10 -46.66 31.37 12.87
C GLY A 10 -45.60 32.33 13.43
N THR A 11 -44.56 32.61 12.62
CA THR A 11 -43.90 33.90 12.26
C THR A 11 -43.91 35.15 13.17
N GLY A 12 -42.76 35.85 13.28
CA GLY A 12 -42.71 37.33 13.23
C GLY A 12 -41.65 38.12 14.05
N THR A 13 -40.67 38.71 13.34
CA THR A 13 -40.06 40.08 13.51
C THR A 13 -39.16 40.51 14.69
N THR A 14 -37.88 40.77 14.33
CA THR A 14 -37.02 41.97 14.55
C THR A 14 -36.86 42.65 15.92
N SER A 15 -35.60 42.84 16.34
CA SER A 15 -35.16 44.10 17.00
C SER A 15 -33.66 44.38 16.79
N SER A 16 -33.36 45.53 16.20
CA SER A 16 -32.05 46.19 16.13
C SER A 16 -31.71 46.93 17.43
N ALA A 17 -30.43 47.05 17.78
CA ALA A 17 -29.96 48.01 18.76
C ALA A 17 -28.77 48.81 18.21
N SER A 18 -29.00 50.10 17.96
CA SER A 18 -27.99 51.14 17.76
C SER A 18 -27.82 51.92 19.06
N TRP A 19 -26.60 52.26 19.45
CA TRP A 19 -26.35 53.25 20.51
C TRP A 19 -25.48 54.39 20.00
N GLN A 20 -25.85 55.58 20.49
CA GLN A 20 -25.60 56.92 19.96
C GLN A 20 -24.21 57.48 20.25
N ALA A 21 -23.86 58.49 19.44
CA ALA A 21 -22.74 59.40 19.63
C ALA A 21 -23.04 60.50 20.65
N CYS A 22 -21.99 60.99 21.32
CA CYS A 22 -21.97 62.29 21.99
C CYS A 22 -20.78 63.12 21.47
N THR A 23 -21.10 64.36 21.09
CA THR A 23 -20.22 65.41 20.56
C THR A 23 -19.68 66.33 21.65
N SER A 24 -18.48 66.92 21.49
CA SER A 24 -18.29 68.38 21.70
C SER A 24 -16.90 68.94 21.28
N LYS A 25 -16.96 69.92 20.35
CA LYS A 25 -16.32 71.26 20.29
C LYS A 25 -14.79 71.50 20.38
N ASN A 26 -14.27 72.07 19.26
CA ASN A 26 -13.44 73.30 19.06
C ASN A 26 -12.07 73.46 19.79
N ARG A 27 -10.98 74.02 19.23
CA ARG A 27 -10.78 75.04 18.17
C ARG A 27 -9.29 75.11 17.73
N SER A 28 -9.08 75.34 16.43
CA SER A 28 -7.95 75.99 15.69
C SER A 28 -6.47 75.91 16.13
N LYS A 29 -5.57 75.55 15.19
CA LYS A 29 -4.55 76.45 14.61
C LYS A 29 -3.90 75.80 13.36
N SER A 30 -3.28 76.65 12.55
CA SER A 30 -2.97 76.56 11.12
C SER A 30 -1.70 75.80 10.73
N GLN A 31 -1.63 75.51 9.40
CA GLN A 31 -0.43 75.33 8.54
C GLN A 31 0.37 74.01 8.63
N ALA A 32 0.28 73.19 7.57
CA ALA A 32 1.37 72.98 6.60
C ALA A 32 0.94 71.92 5.57
N GLN A 33 1.17 72.21 4.28
CA GLN A 33 1.02 71.25 3.18
C GLN A 33 2.04 70.12 3.28
N LEU A 34 1.59 68.88 3.10
CA LEU A 34 2.39 67.78 2.59
C LEU A 34 1.46 66.82 1.83
N LEU A 35 1.54 66.89 0.50
CA LEU A 35 0.94 65.91 -0.41
C LEU A 35 1.71 64.59 -0.26
N CYS A 36 1.24 63.71 0.62
CA CYS A 36 1.66 62.32 0.61
C CYS A 36 0.90 61.57 -0.49
N PHE A 37 1.55 61.38 -1.63
CA PHE A 37 1.15 60.37 -2.61
C PHE A 37 1.23 58.99 -1.93
N THR A 38 0.09 58.42 -1.55
CA THR A 38 0.00 57.01 -1.22
C THR A 38 -0.03 56.22 -2.53
N ILE A 39 1.13 55.70 -2.91
CA ILE A 39 1.22 54.66 -3.94
C ILE A 39 0.58 53.41 -3.33
N GLY A 40 -0.69 53.17 -3.67
CA GLY A 40 -1.37 51.92 -3.38
C GLY A 40 -0.67 50.79 -4.14
N ALA A 41 0.13 49.99 -3.45
CA ALA A 41 0.73 48.77 -3.99
C ALA A 41 -0.35 47.72 -4.23
N SER A 42 -1.03 47.82 -5.37
CA SER A 42 -1.87 46.75 -5.93
C SER A 42 -0.97 45.69 -6.57
N HIS A 43 -0.23 44.93 -5.75
CA HIS A 43 0.46 43.74 -6.24
C HIS A 43 -0.56 42.63 -6.50
N SER A 44 -0.98 42.56 -7.77
CA SER A 44 -1.72 41.48 -8.43
C SER A 44 -1.52 40.09 -7.81
N THR A 45 -2.57 39.59 -7.14
CA THR A 45 -2.72 38.19 -6.70
C THR A 45 -2.71 37.21 -7.88
N ASP A 46 -3.09 37.69 -9.07
CA ASP A 46 -3.14 36.91 -10.30
C ASP A 46 -1.74 36.56 -10.85
N LYS A 47 -0.78 37.49 -10.73
CA LYS A 47 0.63 37.22 -11.08
C LYS A 47 1.27 36.17 -10.18
N LYS A 48 0.98 36.19 -8.87
CA LYS A 48 1.47 35.16 -7.93
C LYS A 48 0.89 33.78 -8.27
N ASN A 49 -0.42 33.69 -8.53
CA ASN A 49 -1.06 32.44 -8.95
C ASN A 49 -0.51 31.90 -10.26
N LYS A 50 -0.19 32.75 -11.23
CA LYS A 50 0.45 32.34 -12.50
C LYS A 50 1.85 31.77 -12.28
N VAL A 51 2.64 32.37 -11.39
CA VAL A 51 3.97 31.88 -11.00
C VAL A 51 3.89 30.53 -10.29
N TYR A 52 2.97 30.35 -9.33
CA TYR A 52 2.78 29.04 -8.67
C TYR A 52 2.29 27.96 -9.63
N LYS A 53 1.40 28.29 -10.57
CA LYS A 53 0.98 27.37 -11.64
C LYS A 53 2.15 26.99 -12.54
N GLN A 54 3.01 27.94 -12.89
CA GLN A 54 4.18 27.72 -13.74
C GLN A 54 5.27 26.89 -13.03
N LEU A 55 5.52 27.14 -11.73
CA LEU A 55 6.42 26.34 -10.90
C LEU A 55 5.90 24.91 -10.70
N GLY A 56 4.59 24.74 -10.50
CA GLY A 56 3.95 23.43 -10.44
C GLY A 56 4.05 22.66 -11.76
N LEU A 57 3.88 23.36 -12.90
CA LEU A 57 4.04 22.77 -14.23
C LEU A 57 5.47 22.28 -14.47
N PHE A 58 6.48 23.05 -14.08
CA PHE A 58 7.88 22.66 -14.20
C PHE A 58 8.19 21.40 -13.41
N SER A 59 7.69 21.30 -12.17
CA SER A 59 7.84 20.08 -11.37
C SER A 59 7.13 18.87 -12.00
N LEU A 60 5.94 19.07 -12.55
CA LEU A 60 5.18 18.02 -13.23
C LEU A 60 5.91 17.53 -14.49
N LYS A 61 6.40 18.48 -15.29
CA LYS A 61 7.18 18.22 -16.50
C LYS A 61 8.41 17.39 -16.17
N LYS A 62 9.20 17.83 -15.18
CA LYS A 62 10.40 17.09 -14.76
C LYS A 62 10.08 15.65 -14.36
N LYS A 63 8.98 15.43 -13.62
CA LYS A 63 8.56 14.07 -13.24
C LYS A 63 8.17 13.21 -14.45
N ILE A 64 7.53 13.79 -15.46
CA ILE A 64 7.18 13.09 -16.71
C ILE A 64 8.45 12.74 -17.47
N GLU A 65 9.36 13.71 -17.65
CA GLU A 65 10.64 13.50 -18.33
C GLU A 65 11.48 12.43 -17.63
N ASP A 66 11.62 12.49 -16.31
CA ASP A 66 12.36 11.50 -15.53
C ASP A 66 11.75 10.09 -15.72
N ALA A 67 10.42 9.96 -15.64
CA ALA A 67 9.74 8.67 -15.84
C ALA A 67 9.95 8.10 -17.25
N VAL A 68 9.84 8.95 -18.28
CA VAL A 68 10.05 8.56 -19.68
C VAL A 68 11.51 8.16 -19.92
N LEU A 69 12.47 8.92 -19.41
CA LEU A 69 13.90 8.61 -19.56
C LEU A 69 14.28 7.29 -18.88
N ARG A 70 13.75 7.02 -17.68
CA ARG A 70 13.91 5.71 -17.01
C ARG A 70 13.33 4.58 -17.87
N ALA A 71 12.12 4.76 -18.38
CA ALA A 71 11.47 3.76 -19.22
C ALA A 71 12.25 3.51 -20.53
N GLU A 72 12.69 4.55 -21.25
CA GLU A 72 13.44 4.40 -22.50
C GLU A 72 14.78 3.68 -22.30
N SER A 73 15.51 4.01 -21.23
CA SER A 73 16.81 3.42 -20.93
C SER A 73 16.72 1.96 -20.48
N LEU A 74 15.76 1.63 -19.61
CA LEU A 74 15.65 0.30 -19.01
C LEU A 74 14.77 -0.64 -19.83
N ALA A 75 13.63 -0.17 -20.34
CA ALA A 75 12.67 -1.03 -21.00
C ALA A 75 13.16 -1.56 -22.35
N THR A 76 13.99 -0.80 -23.07
CA THR A 76 14.57 -1.24 -24.35
C THR A 76 15.53 -2.41 -24.15
N THR A 77 16.51 -2.26 -23.24
CA THR A 77 17.45 -3.33 -22.90
C THR A 77 16.74 -4.53 -22.28
N ALA A 78 15.76 -4.29 -21.41
CA ALA A 78 14.92 -5.33 -20.83
C ALA A 78 14.15 -6.11 -21.91
N LEU A 79 13.52 -5.41 -22.84
CA LEU A 79 12.72 -6.02 -23.89
C LEU A 79 13.56 -6.93 -24.78
N GLU A 80 14.76 -6.49 -25.18
CA GLU A 80 15.68 -7.31 -25.98
C GLU A 80 16.08 -8.61 -25.26
N LEU A 81 16.36 -8.54 -23.96
CA LEU A 81 16.72 -9.71 -23.14
C LEU A 81 15.55 -10.71 -23.00
N GLU A 82 14.35 -10.20 -22.73
CA GLU A 82 13.15 -11.03 -22.56
C GLU A 82 12.69 -11.63 -23.90
N GLU A 83 12.80 -10.89 -25.02
CA GLU A 83 12.53 -11.43 -26.35
C GLU A 83 13.51 -12.53 -26.74
N ALA A 84 14.80 -12.38 -26.41
CA ALA A 84 15.78 -13.44 -26.63
C ALA A 84 15.47 -14.70 -25.80
N THR A 85 14.97 -14.53 -24.57
CA THR A 85 14.55 -15.64 -23.70
C THR A 85 13.32 -16.36 -24.26
N ARG A 86 12.31 -15.60 -24.68
CA ARG A 86 11.12 -16.13 -25.37
C ARG A 86 11.50 -16.94 -26.62
N ILE A 87 12.39 -16.41 -27.47
CA ILE A 87 12.82 -17.10 -28.70
C ILE A 87 13.51 -18.44 -28.37
N LYS A 88 14.32 -18.49 -27.31
CA LYS A 88 14.95 -19.74 -26.84
C LYS A 88 13.91 -20.77 -26.40
N GLN A 89 12.89 -20.36 -25.64
CA GLN A 89 11.82 -21.25 -25.20
C GLN A 89 10.97 -21.72 -26.39
N GLU A 90 10.64 -20.85 -27.35
CA GLU A 90 9.94 -21.23 -28.58
C GLU A 90 10.73 -22.25 -29.39
N ALA A 91 12.06 -22.10 -29.47
CA ALA A 91 12.92 -23.08 -30.12
C ALA A 91 12.89 -24.44 -29.39
N MET A 92 12.86 -24.45 -28.06
CA MET A 92 12.71 -25.69 -27.28
C MET A 92 11.37 -26.38 -27.58
N VAL A 93 10.27 -25.63 -27.57
CA VAL A 93 8.93 -26.16 -27.90
C VAL A 93 8.87 -26.70 -29.33
N ARG A 94 9.55 -26.08 -30.29
CA ARG A 94 9.62 -26.57 -31.68
C ARG A 94 10.40 -27.88 -31.82
N ASN A 95 11.47 -28.04 -31.04
CA ASN A 95 12.37 -29.19 -31.13
C ASN A 95 11.92 -30.37 -30.26
N TYR A 96 11.05 -30.14 -29.28
CA TYR A 96 10.60 -31.14 -28.32
C TYR A 96 9.21 -31.67 -28.67
N ASN A 97 9.04 -32.99 -28.64
CA ASN A 97 7.73 -33.62 -28.78
C ASN A 97 6.97 -33.51 -27.46
N LEU A 98 6.01 -32.59 -27.39
CA LEU A 98 5.17 -32.32 -26.20
C LEU A 98 4.34 -33.52 -25.70
N TRP A 99 4.29 -34.61 -26.47
CA TRP A 99 3.52 -35.80 -26.13
C TRP A 99 4.33 -36.86 -25.36
N ASP A 100 5.66 -36.71 -25.28
CA ASP A 100 6.53 -37.70 -24.64
C ASP A 100 6.43 -37.65 -23.10
N ASP A 101 6.33 -36.45 -22.54
CA ASP A 101 6.19 -36.24 -21.08
C ASP A 101 5.24 -35.06 -20.81
N PRO A 102 4.00 -35.33 -20.35
CA PRO A 102 3.00 -34.29 -20.13
C PRO A 102 3.41 -33.32 -19.01
N THR A 103 4.17 -33.78 -18.01
CA THR A 103 4.58 -32.94 -16.87
C THR A 103 5.60 -31.90 -17.32
N LYS A 104 6.67 -32.34 -17.99
CA LYS A 104 7.67 -31.43 -18.56
C LYS A 104 7.10 -30.51 -19.63
N SER A 105 6.16 -31.01 -20.42
CA SER A 105 5.49 -30.20 -21.45
C SER A 105 4.69 -29.07 -20.83
N ASN A 106 3.97 -29.33 -19.74
CA ASN A 106 3.25 -28.28 -19.01
C ASN A 106 4.23 -27.24 -18.46
N GLU A 107 5.33 -27.65 -17.82
CA GLU A 107 6.35 -26.72 -17.31
C GLU A 107 6.94 -25.81 -18.39
N VAL A 108 7.26 -26.37 -19.57
CA VAL A 108 7.83 -25.60 -20.68
C VAL A 108 6.80 -24.62 -21.24
N LEU A 109 5.54 -25.03 -21.36
CA LEU A 109 4.46 -24.17 -21.84
C LEU A 109 4.14 -23.04 -20.86
N VAL A 110 4.13 -23.32 -19.55
CA VAL A 110 3.96 -22.30 -18.50
C VAL A 110 5.09 -21.27 -18.57
N LYS A 111 6.35 -21.72 -18.64
CA LYS A 111 7.51 -20.82 -18.78
C LYS A 111 7.43 -19.95 -20.02
N LEU A 112 6.96 -20.50 -21.15
CA LEU A 112 6.76 -19.73 -22.38
C LEU A 112 5.64 -18.69 -22.22
N ALA A 113 4.52 -19.09 -21.61
CA ALA A 113 3.40 -18.19 -21.35
C ALA A 113 3.83 -17.01 -20.45
N ASP A 114 4.64 -17.27 -19.42
CA ASP A 114 5.12 -16.23 -18.51
C ASP A 114 6.11 -15.28 -19.20
N SER A 115 7.04 -15.79 -20.00
CA SER A 115 7.91 -14.93 -20.81
C SER A 115 7.14 -14.09 -21.82
N LEU A 116 6.06 -14.62 -22.41
CA LEU A 116 5.15 -13.84 -23.27
C LEU A 116 4.43 -12.73 -22.50
N LYS A 117 3.92 -13.01 -21.29
CA LYS A 117 3.30 -11.99 -20.43
C LYS A 117 4.26 -10.83 -20.17
N VAL A 118 5.52 -11.14 -19.80
CA VAL A 118 6.56 -10.14 -19.53
C VAL A 118 6.89 -9.30 -20.76
N VAL A 119 7.10 -9.94 -21.92
CA VAL A 119 7.37 -9.23 -23.19
C VAL A 119 6.20 -8.30 -23.56
N ASN A 120 4.97 -8.75 -23.41
CA ASN A 120 3.79 -7.92 -23.69
C ASN A 120 3.68 -6.74 -22.72
N ALA A 121 3.96 -6.95 -21.44
CA ALA A 121 3.98 -5.87 -20.44
C ALA A 121 5.05 -4.82 -20.75
N LEU A 122 6.25 -5.23 -21.18
CA LEU A 122 7.31 -4.31 -21.60
C LEU A 122 6.96 -3.53 -22.87
N LYS A 123 6.27 -4.16 -23.83
CA LYS A 123 5.74 -3.47 -25.03
C LYS A 123 4.70 -2.43 -24.68
N ASP A 124 3.77 -2.75 -23.77
CA ASP A 124 2.77 -1.80 -23.26
C ASP A 124 3.43 -0.64 -22.50
N LEU A 125 4.43 -0.92 -21.66
CA LEU A 125 5.19 0.10 -20.95
C LEU A 125 5.88 1.06 -21.93
N ARG A 126 6.50 0.54 -22.99
CA ARG A 126 7.12 1.37 -24.04
C ARG A 126 6.09 2.23 -24.75
N TYR A 127 4.95 1.66 -25.13
CA TYR A 127 3.86 2.41 -25.77
C TYR A 127 3.37 3.56 -24.89
N LYS A 128 3.13 3.31 -23.60
CA LYS A 128 2.72 4.33 -22.62
C LYS A 128 3.79 5.40 -22.39
N ALA A 129 5.06 5.03 -22.41
CA ALA A 129 6.17 5.99 -22.32
C ALA A 129 6.22 6.91 -23.56
N GLU A 130 6.06 6.35 -24.76
CA GLU A 130 5.95 7.11 -26.00
C GLU A 130 4.73 8.04 -25.99
N GLU A 131 3.57 7.56 -25.52
CA GLU A 131 2.37 8.38 -25.35
C GLU A 131 2.59 9.55 -24.38
N ALA A 132 3.15 9.29 -23.19
CA ALA A 132 3.43 10.33 -22.20
C ALA A 132 4.39 11.40 -22.75
N LYS A 133 5.40 10.98 -23.52
CA LYS A 133 6.35 11.86 -24.22
C LYS A 133 5.65 12.75 -25.24
N LEU A 134 4.82 12.18 -26.11
CA LEU A 134 4.10 12.90 -27.14
C LEU A 134 3.11 13.91 -26.54
N ILE A 135 2.34 13.52 -25.51
CA ILE A 135 1.42 14.43 -24.83
C ILE A 135 2.19 15.58 -24.18
N SER A 136 3.35 15.31 -23.56
CA SER A 136 4.20 16.36 -22.98
C SER A 136 4.71 17.34 -24.05
N GLN A 137 5.16 16.84 -25.20
CA GLN A 137 5.63 17.66 -26.32
C GLN A 137 4.50 18.53 -26.92
N LEU A 138 3.31 17.96 -27.09
CA LEU A 138 2.13 18.71 -27.56
C LEU A 138 1.73 19.81 -26.58
N ALA A 139 1.76 19.52 -25.27
CA ALA A 139 1.43 20.50 -24.24
C ALA A 139 2.45 21.66 -24.14
N GLU A 140 3.67 21.48 -24.65
CA GLU A 140 4.66 22.54 -24.80
C GLU A 140 4.38 23.44 -26.01
N MET A 141 3.91 22.84 -27.12
CA MET A 141 3.55 23.56 -28.34
C MET A 141 2.27 24.38 -28.16
N GLU A 142 1.25 23.79 -27.54
CA GLU A 142 -0.02 24.43 -27.18
C GLU A 142 0.12 25.09 -25.80
N ALA A 143 0.74 26.26 -25.77
CA ALA A 143 1.08 27.02 -24.57
C ALA A 143 0.08 26.87 -23.39
N ILE A 144 0.43 25.99 -22.44
CA ILE A 144 -0.18 25.85 -21.11
C ILE A 144 -1.62 25.30 -21.11
N ASP A 145 -1.89 24.19 -21.81
CA ASP A 145 -3.05 23.35 -21.45
C ASP A 145 -2.73 22.47 -20.23
N TYR A 146 -3.16 22.93 -19.05
CA TYR A 146 -3.05 22.19 -17.79
C TYR A 146 -3.77 20.83 -17.84
N GLY A 147 -4.82 20.69 -18.65
CA GLY A 147 -5.56 19.45 -18.85
C GLY A 147 -4.70 18.37 -19.52
N LEU A 148 -3.96 18.72 -20.57
CA LEU A 148 -3.04 17.82 -21.27
C LEU A 148 -1.87 17.42 -20.36
N PHE A 149 -1.27 18.35 -19.62
CA PHE A 149 -0.21 18.05 -18.65
C PHE A 149 -0.67 17.06 -17.57
N LYS A 150 -1.92 17.19 -17.09
CA LYS A 150 -2.48 16.24 -16.11
C LYS A 150 -2.65 14.84 -16.70
N ARG A 151 -2.98 14.72 -17.99
CA ARG A 151 -3.04 13.43 -18.70
C ARG A 151 -1.65 12.82 -18.86
N ALA A 152 -0.68 13.59 -19.34
CA ALA A 152 0.72 13.15 -19.42
C ALA A 152 1.26 12.69 -18.06
N TYR A 153 0.94 13.42 -16.99
CA TYR A 153 1.34 13.04 -15.64
C TYR A 153 0.73 11.71 -15.19
N ARG A 154 -0.56 11.47 -15.45
CA ARG A 154 -1.17 10.17 -15.14
C ARG A 154 -0.52 9.03 -15.91
N ALA A 155 -0.30 9.21 -17.22
CA ALA A 155 0.43 8.22 -18.02
C ALA A 155 1.84 7.97 -17.47
N SER A 156 2.56 9.01 -17.02
CA SER A 156 3.89 8.86 -16.42
C SER A 156 3.88 8.12 -15.07
N LEU A 157 2.79 8.23 -14.30
CA LEU A 157 2.60 7.47 -13.06
C LEU A 157 2.36 5.99 -13.37
N ASP A 158 1.55 5.70 -14.40
CA ASP A 158 1.29 4.33 -14.84
C ASP A 158 2.58 3.68 -15.38
N VAL A 159 3.37 4.41 -16.16
CA VAL A 159 4.69 3.97 -16.64
C VAL A 159 5.62 3.69 -15.47
N SER A 160 5.71 4.60 -14.49
CA SER A 160 6.55 4.40 -13.30
C SER A 160 6.11 3.15 -12.53
N LYS A 161 4.81 2.95 -12.32
CA LYS A 161 4.28 1.79 -11.60
C LYS A 161 4.63 0.47 -12.31
N LEU A 162 4.43 0.40 -13.64
CA LEU A 162 4.77 -0.78 -14.42
C LEU A 162 6.27 -1.06 -14.43
N LEU A 163 7.10 -0.01 -14.50
CA LEU A 163 8.55 -0.14 -14.47
C LEU A 163 9.01 -0.68 -13.11
N ASP A 164 8.52 -0.09 -12.02
CA ASP A 164 8.89 -0.49 -10.66
C ASP A 164 8.45 -1.95 -10.39
N GLN A 165 7.29 -2.38 -10.91
CA GLN A 165 6.84 -3.78 -10.86
C GLN A 165 7.77 -4.72 -11.64
N TYR A 166 8.19 -4.32 -12.85
CA TYR A 166 9.13 -5.11 -13.64
C TYR A 166 10.49 -5.22 -12.96
N GLU A 167 11.05 -4.12 -12.47
CA GLU A 167 12.32 -4.11 -11.74
C GLU A 167 12.24 -5.03 -10.51
N MET A 168 11.15 -4.93 -9.74
CA MET A 168 10.94 -5.79 -8.60
C MET A 168 10.92 -7.27 -8.99
N SER A 169 10.20 -7.64 -10.06
CA SER A 169 10.19 -9.03 -10.56
C SER A 169 11.59 -9.55 -10.94
N LYS A 170 12.53 -8.66 -11.28
CA LYS A 170 13.93 -9.03 -11.59
C LYS A 170 14.83 -9.09 -10.36
N LEU A 171 14.47 -8.41 -9.27
CA LEU A 171 15.13 -8.50 -7.98
C LEU A 171 14.71 -9.77 -7.23
N LEU A 172 13.42 -10.14 -7.33
CA LEU A 172 12.83 -11.32 -6.72
C LEU A 172 13.18 -12.59 -7.51
N ARG A 173 14.32 -13.22 -7.16
CA ARG A 173 14.84 -14.45 -7.81
C ARG A 173 14.99 -15.62 -6.84
N GLY A 174 14.51 -15.48 -5.61
CA GLY A 174 14.48 -16.55 -4.64
C GLY A 174 13.57 -17.70 -5.07
N PRO A 175 13.80 -18.91 -4.56
CA PRO A 175 13.09 -20.11 -5.00
C PRO A 175 11.58 -20.06 -4.74
N ASN A 176 11.16 -19.35 -3.68
CA ASN A 176 9.76 -19.24 -3.28
C ASN A 176 9.22 -17.81 -3.45
N ASP A 177 9.97 -16.93 -4.12
CA ASP A 177 9.59 -15.51 -4.18
C ASP A 177 8.26 -15.30 -4.90
N VAL A 178 7.93 -16.17 -5.87
CA VAL A 178 6.70 -16.15 -6.67
C VAL A 178 5.47 -16.57 -5.84
N GLU A 179 5.67 -17.34 -4.78
CA GLU A 179 4.58 -17.92 -4.00
C GLU A 179 3.80 -16.87 -3.20
N GLY A 180 2.63 -17.28 -2.72
CA GLY A 180 1.87 -16.52 -1.73
C GLY A 180 2.64 -16.36 -0.43
N ALA A 181 2.11 -15.56 0.50
CA ALA A 181 2.72 -15.37 1.82
C ALA A 181 1.72 -15.62 2.94
N SER A 182 2.14 -16.30 4.00
CA SER A 182 1.45 -16.33 5.28
C SER A 182 2.27 -15.55 6.31
N VAL A 183 1.69 -14.48 6.81
CA VAL A 183 2.30 -13.57 7.79
C VAL A 183 1.68 -13.84 9.15
N THR A 184 2.50 -14.27 10.10
CA THR A 184 2.10 -14.47 11.49
C THR A 184 2.71 -13.39 12.36
N ILE A 185 1.85 -12.65 13.07
CA ILE A 185 2.22 -11.57 13.97
C ILE A 185 1.98 -12.05 15.40
N LYS A 186 2.98 -11.91 16.28
CA LYS A 186 2.90 -12.29 17.69
C LYS A 186 3.36 -11.12 18.56
N ALA A 187 2.60 -10.79 19.60
CA ALA A 187 3.03 -9.84 20.61
C ALA A 187 4.29 -10.38 21.33
N GLY A 188 5.32 -9.54 21.51
CA GLY A 188 6.61 -9.97 22.07
C GLY A 188 6.55 -10.34 23.55
N SER A 189 5.63 -9.72 24.30
CA SER A 189 5.35 -10.04 25.70
C SER A 189 3.86 -9.91 25.99
N ASN A 190 3.39 -10.55 27.05
CA ASN A 190 2.01 -10.42 27.50
C ASN A 190 1.85 -9.05 28.18
N GLY A 191 1.09 -8.15 27.57
CA GLY A 191 0.91 -6.78 28.04
C GLY A 191 0.13 -5.95 27.03
N ILE A 192 -0.54 -4.90 27.51
CA ILE A 192 -1.46 -4.11 26.69
C ILE A 192 -0.72 -3.40 25.54
N CYS A 193 0.46 -2.84 25.79
CA CYS A 193 1.22 -2.12 24.76
C CYS A 193 1.67 -3.05 23.60
N PRO A 194 2.34 -4.19 23.85
CA PRO A 194 2.67 -5.17 22.80
C PRO A 194 1.46 -5.69 22.02
N GLU A 195 0.34 -5.93 22.71
CA GLU A 195 -0.89 -6.44 22.09
C GLU A 195 -1.54 -5.40 21.16
N ILE A 196 -1.55 -4.12 21.57
CA ILE A 196 -2.03 -3.03 20.71
C ILE A 196 -1.08 -2.82 19.53
N TRP A 197 0.23 -2.91 19.74
CA TRP A 197 1.22 -2.78 18.66
C TRP A 197 1.08 -3.90 17.62
N ALA A 198 0.89 -5.14 18.05
CA ALA A 198 0.60 -6.26 17.16
C ALA A 198 -0.69 -6.03 16.35
N GLU A 199 -1.74 -5.45 16.94
CA GLU A 199 -2.95 -5.06 16.22
C GLU A 199 -2.71 -3.94 15.20
N GLN A 200 -1.84 -2.98 15.51
CA GLN A 200 -1.45 -1.92 14.57
C GLN A 200 -0.69 -2.51 13.37
N LEU A 201 0.22 -3.45 13.59
CA LEU A 201 0.92 -4.16 12.51
C LEU A 201 -0.05 -4.99 11.66
N LEU A 202 -0.99 -5.71 12.27
CA LEU A 202 -2.05 -6.44 11.54
C LEU A 202 -2.80 -5.51 10.58
N ASN A 203 -3.26 -4.35 11.08
CA ASN A 203 -3.95 -3.37 10.26
C ASN A 203 -3.05 -2.74 9.19
N MET A 204 -1.75 -2.59 9.47
CA MET A 204 -0.77 -2.10 8.50
C MET A 204 -0.66 -3.04 7.29
N TYR A 205 -0.47 -4.34 7.53
CA TYR A 205 -0.33 -5.33 6.45
C TYR A 205 -1.62 -5.51 5.65
N VAL A 206 -2.79 -5.49 6.29
CA VAL A 206 -4.09 -5.51 5.58
C VAL A 206 -4.23 -4.30 4.66
N ARG A 207 -3.92 -3.09 5.16
CA ARG A 207 -3.99 -1.85 4.37
C ARG A 207 -2.93 -1.80 3.26
N TRP A 208 -1.76 -2.40 3.47
CA TRP A 208 -0.74 -2.54 2.44
C TRP A 208 -1.27 -3.38 1.28
N ALA A 209 -1.87 -4.54 1.54
CA ALA A 209 -2.45 -5.37 0.50
C ALA A 209 -3.57 -4.65 -0.26
N ASP A 210 -4.48 -3.97 0.45
CA ASP A 210 -5.56 -3.19 -0.19
C ASP A 210 -4.99 -2.09 -1.10
N LYS A 211 -3.88 -1.45 -0.70
CA LYS A 211 -3.22 -0.40 -1.49
C LYS A 211 -2.58 -0.95 -2.77
N GLU A 212 -2.00 -2.14 -2.69
CA GLU A 212 -1.44 -2.83 -3.87
C GLU A 212 -2.54 -3.39 -4.80
N GLY A 213 -3.79 -3.42 -4.34
CA GLY A 213 -4.95 -3.91 -5.09
C GLY A 213 -5.24 -5.40 -4.86
N TYR A 214 -4.62 -5.99 -3.84
CA TYR A 214 -4.81 -7.37 -3.43
C TYR A 214 -5.66 -7.44 -2.15
N ARG A 215 -6.05 -8.66 -1.76
CA ARG A 215 -6.80 -8.91 -0.52
C ARG A 215 -5.95 -9.75 0.43
N GLY A 216 -5.76 -9.29 1.66
CA GLY A 216 -5.24 -10.12 2.76
C GLY A 216 -6.38 -10.82 3.49
N ARG A 217 -6.35 -12.15 3.58
CA ARG A 217 -7.32 -12.93 4.37
C ARG A 217 -6.78 -13.12 5.78
N VAL A 218 -7.48 -12.61 6.79
CA VAL A 218 -7.16 -12.92 8.19
C VAL A 218 -7.74 -14.30 8.51
N VAL A 219 -6.87 -15.27 8.79
CA VAL A 219 -7.26 -16.68 9.01
C VAL A 219 -7.42 -16.99 10.49
N ASP A 220 -6.52 -16.48 11.33
CA ASP A 220 -6.60 -16.59 12.78
C ASP A 220 -6.38 -15.22 13.41
N LYS A 221 -7.17 -14.90 14.44
CA LYS A 221 -7.02 -13.69 15.25
C LYS A 221 -7.34 -14.00 16.71
N CYS A 222 -6.31 -14.05 17.53
CA CYS A 222 -6.40 -14.20 18.98
C CYS A 222 -6.44 -12.83 19.65
N CYS A 223 -7.64 -12.32 19.94
CA CYS A 223 -7.85 -11.05 20.63
C CYS A 223 -7.59 -11.14 22.14
N CYS A 224 -7.11 -10.06 22.74
CA CYS A 224 -6.92 -9.95 24.19
C CYS A 224 -8.12 -9.30 24.89
N LYS A 225 -8.33 -9.64 26.18
CA LYS A 225 -9.42 -9.09 27.01
C LYS A 225 -9.33 -7.57 27.20
N ASN A 226 -8.11 -7.04 27.21
CA ASN A 226 -7.83 -5.62 27.50
C ASN A 226 -7.67 -4.76 26.23
N GLY A 227 -8.00 -5.30 25.05
CA GLY A 227 -7.74 -4.70 23.75
C GLY A 227 -6.46 -5.23 23.10
N GLY A 228 -6.32 -5.06 21.78
CA GLY A 228 -5.18 -5.58 21.03
C GLY A 228 -5.28 -7.07 20.68
N VAL A 229 -4.18 -7.59 20.14
CA VAL A 229 -4.07 -8.93 19.56
C VAL A 229 -2.83 -9.63 20.13
N LYS A 230 -3.01 -10.86 20.64
CA LYS A 230 -1.90 -11.71 21.09
C LYS A 230 -1.16 -12.33 19.89
N SER A 231 -1.93 -12.86 18.96
CA SER A 231 -1.44 -13.42 17.70
C SER A 231 -2.47 -13.25 16.60
N ALA A 232 -2.02 -13.02 15.37
CA ALA A 232 -2.86 -13.08 14.18
C ALA A 232 -2.07 -13.63 12.99
N THR A 233 -2.76 -14.34 12.11
CA THR A 233 -2.21 -14.87 10.87
C THR A 233 -3.00 -14.33 9.68
N ILE A 234 -2.28 -13.75 8.73
CA ILE A 234 -2.82 -13.20 7.48
C ILE A 234 -2.25 -14.02 6.32
N GLU A 235 -3.11 -14.43 5.40
CA GLU A 235 -2.72 -15.10 4.16
C GLU A 235 -2.92 -14.17 2.96
N PHE A 236 -1.89 -14.11 2.12
CA PHE A 236 -1.82 -13.35 0.89
C PHE A 236 -1.68 -14.32 -0.28
N GLU A 237 -2.79 -14.54 -0.99
CA GLU A 237 -2.88 -15.47 -2.13
C GLU A 237 -2.70 -14.73 -3.46
N PHE A 238 -1.53 -14.15 -3.68
CA PHE A 238 -1.18 -13.52 -4.95
C PHE A 238 0.30 -13.71 -5.30
N GLU A 239 0.62 -13.63 -6.58
CA GLU A 239 1.98 -13.80 -7.09
C GLU A 239 2.94 -12.78 -6.48
N TYR A 240 4.14 -13.25 -6.15
CA TYR A 240 5.21 -12.46 -5.54
C TYR A 240 5.01 -12.01 -4.09
N ALA A 241 3.89 -12.39 -3.43
CA ALA A 241 3.59 -11.94 -2.07
C ALA A 241 4.72 -12.28 -1.08
N PHE A 242 5.29 -13.49 -1.17
CA PHE A 242 6.42 -13.89 -0.32
C PHE A 242 7.65 -13.04 -0.59
N GLY A 243 8.03 -12.83 -1.86
CA GLY A 243 9.19 -12.02 -2.20
C GLY A 243 9.09 -10.57 -1.70
N TYR A 244 7.89 -9.96 -1.70
CA TYR A 244 7.69 -8.63 -1.13
C TYR A 244 7.86 -8.59 0.40
N LEU A 245 7.39 -9.63 1.08
CA LEU A 245 7.28 -9.64 2.55
C LEU A 245 8.42 -10.40 3.24
N SER A 246 9.28 -11.10 2.50
CA SER A 246 10.36 -11.91 3.08
C SER A 246 11.34 -11.09 3.93
N GLY A 247 11.51 -9.81 3.60
CA GLY A 247 12.33 -8.87 4.36
C GLY A 247 11.68 -8.36 5.66
N GLU A 248 10.39 -8.61 5.86
CA GLU A 248 9.62 -8.14 7.02
C GLU A 248 9.75 -9.09 8.23
N THR A 249 10.33 -10.26 8.05
CA THR A 249 10.56 -11.23 9.13
C THR A 249 11.50 -10.66 10.18
N GLY A 250 11.04 -10.61 11.43
CA GLY A 250 11.83 -10.12 12.55
C GLY A 250 11.02 -9.46 13.66
N ALA A 251 11.73 -8.83 14.59
CA ALA A 251 11.12 -8.07 15.68
C ALA A 251 10.95 -6.60 15.27
N HIS A 252 9.69 -6.15 15.28
CA HIS A 252 9.30 -4.78 14.99
C HIS A 252 9.12 -4.02 16.30
N CYS A 253 9.87 -2.92 16.45
CA CYS A 253 9.92 -2.14 17.67
C CYS A 253 9.20 -0.79 17.50
N LEU A 254 8.24 -0.50 18.37
CA LEU A 254 7.66 0.82 18.53
C LEU A 254 8.25 1.47 19.78
N ILE A 255 8.97 2.57 19.59
CA ILE A 255 9.48 3.40 20.69
C ILE A 255 8.56 4.61 20.81
N ASN A 256 7.77 4.63 21.88
CA ASN A 256 6.93 5.78 22.18
C ASN A 256 7.71 6.82 22.98
N PHE A 257 7.61 8.08 22.55
CA PHE A 257 8.13 9.22 23.27
C PHE A 257 6.98 9.85 24.06
N PRO A 258 6.73 9.47 25.32
CA PRO A 258 5.81 10.23 26.14
C PRO A 258 6.35 11.65 26.29
N ASN A 259 5.49 12.66 26.13
CA ASN A 259 5.83 14.05 26.44
C ASN A 259 6.08 14.17 27.96
N GLY A 260 7.32 13.91 28.40
CA GLY A 260 7.72 13.95 29.80
C GLY A 260 9.03 13.21 30.07
N SER A 261 9.53 13.32 31.30
CA SER A 261 10.80 12.75 31.76
C SER A 261 10.75 11.24 32.06
N PHE A 262 9.84 10.50 31.43
CA PHE A 262 9.72 9.06 31.61
C PHE A 262 10.67 8.32 30.67
N PRO A 263 11.27 7.20 31.11
CA PRO A 263 12.13 6.40 30.24
C PRO A 263 11.34 5.90 29.03
N HIS A 264 11.99 5.87 27.87
CA HIS A 264 11.41 5.35 26.65
C HIS A 264 11.00 3.89 26.84
N GLU A 265 9.71 3.58 26.71
CA GLU A 265 9.21 2.22 26.72
C GLU A 265 9.21 1.67 25.29
N ALA A 266 10.00 0.63 25.05
CA ALA A 266 10.07 -0.07 23.78
C ALA A 266 9.03 -1.19 23.76
N THR A 267 8.09 -1.12 22.83
CA THR A 267 7.09 -2.15 22.60
C THR A 267 7.51 -3.01 21.41
N LEU A 268 7.51 -4.33 21.58
CA LEU A 268 7.98 -5.28 20.57
C LEU A 268 6.85 -6.20 20.10
N ALA A 269 6.83 -6.47 18.80
CA ALA A 269 6.03 -7.51 18.18
C ALA A 269 6.90 -8.27 17.16
N CYS A 270 6.76 -9.59 17.11
CA CYS A 270 7.48 -10.43 16.16
C CYS A 270 6.58 -10.71 14.94
N VAL A 271 7.16 -10.54 13.76
CA VAL A 271 6.53 -10.88 12.48
C VAL A 271 7.32 -12.04 11.89
N ASP A 272 6.62 -13.09 11.51
CA ASP A 272 7.17 -14.26 10.83
C ASP A 272 6.45 -14.44 9.49
N VAL A 273 7.21 -14.62 8.42
CA VAL A 273 6.70 -14.70 7.06
C VAL A 273 7.14 -16.02 6.44
N VAL A 274 6.17 -16.83 6.03
CA VAL A 274 6.40 -18.12 5.38
C VAL A 274 5.73 -18.17 4.01
N PRO A 275 6.29 -18.89 3.03
CA PRO A 275 5.66 -19.03 1.73
C PRO A 275 4.39 -19.86 1.82
N LEU A 276 3.36 -19.43 1.11
CA LEU A 276 2.09 -20.14 0.94
C LEU A 276 2.05 -20.68 -0.49
N PHE A 277 2.22 -21.99 -0.64
CA PHE A 277 2.23 -22.66 -1.94
C PHE A 277 0.83 -22.64 -2.56
N LEU A 278 0.69 -22.00 -3.73
CA LEU A 278 -0.63 -21.81 -4.37
C LEU A 278 -1.07 -22.99 -5.23
N GLU A 279 -0.14 -23.62 -5.96
CA GLU A 279 -0.47 -24.69 -6.92
C GLU A 279 0.27 -26.01 -6.66
N THR A 280 1.52 -25.96 -6.21
CA THR A 280 2.36 -27.15 -6.05
C THR A 280 2.68 -27.36 -4.58
N SER A 281 2.03 -28.34 -3.93
CA SER A 281 2.55 -28.86 -2.67
C SER A 281 3.83 -29.63 -2.97
N PRO A 282 4.96 -29.35 -2.30
CA PRO A 282 6.06 -30.31 -2.30
C PRO A 282 5.51 -31.64 -1.78
N ASP A 283 5.89 -32.76 -2.43
CA ASP A 283 5.56 -34.13 -1.99
C ASP A 283 6.30 -34.45 -0.68
N LEU A 284 5.95 -33.73 0.39
CA LEU A 284 6.51 -33.85 1.71
C LEU A 284 5.49 -34.58 2.58
N GLN A 285 5.63 -35.91 2.66
CA GLN A 285 4.87 -36.70 3.63
C GLN A 285 5.48 -36.53 5.02
N ILE A 286 4.71 -35.94 5.94
CA ILE A 286 5.03 -35.89 7.36
C ILE A 286 4.35 -37.09 8.03
N SER A 287 5.10 -37.87 8.80
CA SER A 287 4.55 -39.01 9.54
C SER A 287 3.68 -38.52 10.70
N ASP A 288 2.54 -39.18 10.95
CA ASP A 288 1.70 -38.89 12.11
C ASP A 288 2.44 -39.12 13.44
N GLU A 289 3.45 -39.98 13.45
CA GLU A 289 4.30 -40.24 14.62
C GLU A 289 5.17 -39.03 15.01
N ASP A 290 5.44 -38.14 14.06
CA ASP A 290 6.21 -36.91 14.28
C ASP A 290 5.33 -35.74 14.76
N LEU A 291 4.01 -35.94 14.85
CA LEU A 291 3.04 -34.92 15.22
C LEU A 291 2.42 -35.17 16.60
N LEU A 292 2.56 -34.19 17.49
CA LEU A 292 1.86 -34.17 18.77
C LEU A 292 0.63 -33.27 18.68
N PHE A 293 -0.55 -33.89 18.78
CA PHE A 293 -1.83 -33.19 18.85
C PHE A 293 -2.18 -32.88 20.31
N SER A 294 -2.36 -31.60 20.63
CA SER A 294 -2.82 -31.17 21.95
C SER A 294 -4.00 -30.19 21.80
N SER A 295 -4.93 -30.27 22.75
CA SER A 295 -5.94 -29.22 22.94
C SER A 295 -5.42 -28.32 24.07
N PRO A 296 -5.37 -26.99 23.89
CA PRO A 296 -4.92 -26.09 24.95
C PRO A 296 -6.02 -26.01 26.01
N SER A 297 -6.01 -26.93 26.97
CA SER A 297 -6.74 -26.77 28.22
C SER A 297 -5.98 -25.77 29.09
N LEU A 298 -6.52 -24.56 29.26
CA LEU A 298 -5.96 -23.60 30.23
C LEU A 298 -5.96 -24.23 31.64
N PRO A 299 -4.83 -24.22 32.37
CA PRO A 299 -4.81 -24.68 33.75
C PRO A 299 -5.41 -23.58 34.65
N GLY A 300 -6.65 -23.76 35.10
CA GLY A 300 -7.16 -22.99 36.26
C GLY A 300 -8.62 -22.54 36.26
N GLU A 301 -9.37 -22.61 35.16
CA GLU A 301 -10.79 -22.20 35.19
C GLU A 301 -11.74 -23.40 35.00
N ARG A 302 -12.58 -23.61 36.01
CA ARG A 302 -13.74 -24.51 35.92
C ARG A 302 -14.64 -24.04 34.78
N GLN A 303 -14.89 -24.93 33.83
CA GLN A 303 -16.05 -24.89 32.93
C GLN A 303 -16.41 -23.48 32.41
N SER A 304 -15.58 -22.92 31.55
CA SER A 304 -16.08 -22.01 30.50
C SER A 304 -15.90 -22.73 29.16
N ILE A 305 -16.92 -22.63 28.31
CA ILE A 305 -17.06 -23.31 27.02
C ILE A 305 -15.75 -23.15 26.23
N ALA A 306 -14.92 -24.20 26.24
CA ALA A 306 -13.63 -24.18 25.57
C ALA A 306 -13.90 -24.13 24.07
N LYS A 307 -13.51 -23.02 23.43
CA LYS A 307 -13.46 -22.97 21.97
C LYS A 307 -12.54 -24.10 21.50
N PRO A 308 -12.90 -24.87 20.47
CA PRO A 308 -12.03 -25.90 19.93
C PRO A 308 -10.81 -25.21 19.31
N ALA A 309 -9.76 -25.07 20.11
CA ALA A 309 -8.44 -24.71 19.64
C ALA A 309 -7.67 -26.01 19.43
N ALA A 310 -7.13 -26.21 18.23
CA ALA A 310 -6.25 -27.32 17.91
C ALA A 310 -4.80 -26.81 17.94
N CYS A 311 -3.94 -27.48 18.70
CA CYS A 311 -2.51 -27.24 18.70
C CYS A 311 -1.80 -28.47 18.13
N ILE A 312 -0.99 -28.25 17.10
CA ILE A 312 -0.18 -29.28 16.46
C ILE A 312 1.28 -28.90 16.65
N GLN A 313 2.09 -29.81 17.17
CA GLN A 313 3.53 -29.64 17.32
C GLN A 313 4.27 -30.72 16.52
N HIS A 314 5.21 -30.30 15.68
CA HIS A 314 6.12 -31.22 15.00
C HIS A 314 7.33 -31.50 15.90
N ILE A 315 7.48 -32.75 16.33
CA ILE A 315 8.46 -33.18 17.34
C ILE A 315 9.90 -32.92 16.87
N PRO A 316 10.31 -33.26 15.64
CA PRO A 316 11.69 -33.06 15.19
C PRO A 316 12.11 -31.59 15.09
N THR A 317 11.22 -30.70 14.67
CA THR A 317 11.55 -29.26 14.51
C THR A 317 11.17 -28.42 15.72
N GLY A 318 10.35 -28.93 16.62
CA GLY A 318 9.81 -28.19 17.76
C GLY A 318 8.81 -27.09 17.39
N ILE A 319 8.43 -26.96 16.11
CA ILE A 319 7.49 -25.94 15.64
C ILE A 319 6.08 -26.33 16.10
N ALA A 320 5.41 -25.38 16.76
CA ALA A 320 4.03 -25.55 17.21
C ALA A 320 3.13 -24.49 16.55
N VAL A 321 2.01 -24.94 16.00
CA VAL A 321 0.99 -24.10 15.38
C VAL A 321 -0.30 -24.28 16.16
N GLN A 322 -0.98 -23.16 16.42
CA GLN A 322 -2.27 -23.13 17.10
C GLN A 322 -3.29 -22.49 16.17
N SER A 323 -4.43 -23.13 16.02
CA SER A 323 -5.58 -22.54 15.34
C SER A 323 -6.74 -22.51 16.33
N SER A 324 -7.29 -21.32 16.54
CA SER A 324 -8.55 -21.17 17.27
C SER A 324 -9.67 -21.19 16.24
N GLY A 325 -10.42 -22.28 16.17
CA GLY A 325 -11.60 -22.34 15.31
C GLY A 325 -12.52 -21.17 15.67
N ALA A 326 -12.78 -20.30 14.70
CA ALA A 326 -13.71 -19.18 14.83
C ALA A 326 -15.15 -19.69 15.08
#